data_AF-A0A118JX28-F1
#
_entry.id   AF-A0A118JX28-F1
#
_cell.length_a   1.000
_cell.length_b   1.000
_cell.length_c   1.000
_cell.angle_alpha   90.00
_cell.angle_beta   90.00
_cell.angle_gamma   90.00
#
_symmetry.space_group_name_H-M   'P 1'
#
loop_
_entity.id
_entity.type
_entity.pdbx_description
1 polymer ?
#
loop_
_entity_poly.entity_id
_entity_poly.type
_entity_poly.pdbx_seq_one_letter_code
_entity_poly.pdbx_strand_id
1 'polypeptide(L)'
;MDFDHENVRSDINEDRLSSLPDDLIHQILSCNDIKFAVQTCLLSSRWKLLWTSMPCLNFSSRHFGSLPKFAEFVTHVLSHRNHQIEVTSVKLSFHGEASQAFVRKITSYAFSHNVQELTVVSFPRNHHEFPPCLFSSPSLKHFTLSCNFHVLCLAPKTPWDFPALTSLRLDAVRFCDDNTRKSVDLFSKCVNLKNLTLESFVVETVEGFDIITPRLSNLTLIKGRCLQVINLIAPQLENLTVIDCSIKYLNAPPGLSSLYYRGYCFSPLSKDRLHSLNKATIWLSIYCSNMPYKEEDARKTINMLQEVQSARFLTLNADIVECISSFPDLLSLHPSPFSNLICLNIDSSMRKDAYKVKISTEARNFLLENSPSATFIMALPEAPPTKAMQQKEARAKKKAKLAAEIESHMMELRTSLEQGKLHFETKQRFKLGFEDLMVRLQALTKMQIESERTLIEQVKESAEILKAGMQMQVYEREIIGTGIRAQLVTQIEACAGVLRALLKQECEESEFIFSRKFVVGLLLDNLPKRQRTEIEACYSRLLQESEARSVHLISERDASCQIIDAYEKFLSYMAS
;
A
#
# COMPACT_ATOMS: atom_id res chain seq x y z
N MET A 1 -44.71 -38.62 -13.46
CA MET A 1 -43.66 -38.44 -14.48
C MET A 1 -44.19 -37.41 -15.43
N ASP A 2 -43.63 -36.20 -15.40
CA ASP A 2 -43.58 -35.31 -16.56
C ASP A 2 -42.32 -34.47 -16.34
N PHE A 3 -41.33 -34.74 -17.18
CA PHE A 3 -40.01 -34.11 -17.20
C PHE A 3 -40.07 -32.84 -18.05
N ASP A 4 -39.47 -31.79 -17.49
CA ASP A 4 -38.71 -30.71 -18.12
C ASP A 4 -39.25 -30.01 -19.38
N HIS A 5 -39.48 -28.70 -19.22
CA HIS A 5 -38.65 -27.74 -19.96
C HIS A 5 -38.20 -26.64 -19.01
N GLU A 6 -37.04 -26.87 -18.41
CA GLU A 6 -36.31 -25.85 -17.67
C GLU A 6 -36.08 -24.62 -18.54
N ASN A 7 -36.39 -23.52 -17.89
CA ASN A 7 -36.15 -22.14 -18.26
C ASN A 7 -34.64 -21.94 -18.44
N VAL A 8 -34.14 -22.01 -19.67
CA VAL A 8 -32.78 -21.56 -20.02
C VAL A 8 -32.72 -20.06 -19.79
N ARG A 9 -32.37 -19.67 -18.56
CA ARG A 9 -31.89 -18.32 -18.27
C ARG A 9 -30.59 -18.16 -19.05
N SER A 10 -30.65 -17.50 -20.19
CA SER A 10 -29.48 -16.96 -20.86
C SER A 10 -28.86 -15.94 -19.92
N ASP A 11 -27.86 -16.37 -19.15
CA ASP A 11 -26.93 -15.47 -18.48
C ASP A 11 -26.12 -14.80 -19.60
N ILE A 12 -26.68 -13.73 -20.17
CA ILE A 12 -25.96 -12.85 -21.09
C ILE A 12 -24.91 -12.20 -20.21
N ASN A 13 -23.74 -12.83 -20.15
CA ASN A 13 -22.51 -12.26 -19.64
C ASN A 13 -22.23 -11.01 -20.47
N GLU A 14 -22.81 -9.87 -20.08
CA GLU A 14 -22.71 -8.61 -20.82
C GLU A 14 -21.23 -8.33 -21.04
N ASP A 15 -20.83 -8.21 -22.31
CA ASP A 15 -19.46 -7.88 -22.66
C ASP A 15 -19.20 -6.40 -22.33
N ARG A 16 -18.84 -6.18 -21.06
CA ARG A 16 -18.55 -4.86 -20.49
C ARG A 16 -17.30 -4.21 -21.09
N LEU A 17 -16.44 -4.98 -21.76
CA LEU A 17 -15.26 -4.45 -22.44
C LEU A 17 -15.62 -3.92 -23.83
N SER A 18 -16.53 -4.59 -24.54
CA SER A 18 -17.05 -4.10 -25.82
C SER A 18 -18.01 -2.93 -25.69
N SER A 19 -18.56 -2.63 -24.50
CA SER A 19 -19.42 -1.47 -24.26
C SER A 19 -18.67 -0.18 -23.89
N LEU A 20 -17.36 -0.25 -23.62
CA LEU A 20 -16.56 0.94 -23.31
C LEU A 20 -16.48 1.90 -24.50
N PRO A 21 -16.52 3.23 -24.31
CA PRO A 21 -16.18 4.22 -25.33
C PRO A 21 -14.73 4.08 -25.82
N ASP A 22 -14.48 4.42 -27.09
CA ASP A 22 -13.14 4.32 -27.70
C ASP A 22 -12.09 5.13 -26.93
N ASP A 23 -12.46 6.29 -26.38
CA ASP A 23 -11.55 7.14 -25.60
C ASP A 23 -11.05 6.44 -24.33
N LEU A 24 -11.92 5.71 -23.62
CA LEU A 24 -11.53 4.93 -22.45
C LEU A 24 -10.66 3.74 -22.85
N ILE A 25 -10.96 3.10 -23.99
CA ILE A 25 -10.12 2.02 -24.52
C ILE A 25 -8.73 2.57 -24.89
N HIS A 26 -8.63 3.72 -25.55
CA HIS A 26 -7.35 4.36 -25.84
C HIS A 26 -6.57 4.68 -24.57
N GLN A 27 -7.22 5.15 -23.50
CA GLN A 27 -6.58 5.37 -22.21
C GLN A 27 -6.04 4.07 -21.62
N ILE A 28 -6.84 3.00 -21.60
CA ILE A 28 -6.43 1.67 -21.11
C ILE A 28 -5.23 1.15 -21.92
N LEU A 29 -5.28 1.26 -23.25
CA LEU A 29 -4.20 0.82 -24.14
C LEU A 29 -2.93 1.66 -23.96
N SER A 30 -3.06 2.97 -23.71
CA SER A 30 -1.92 3.88 -23.52
C SER A 30 -1.08 3.58 -22.28
N CYS A 31 -1.66 2.91 -21.28
CA CYS A 31 -0.96 2.45 -20.08
C CYS A 31 0.00 1.28 -20.35
N ASN A 32 -0.07 0.67 -21.53
CA ASN A 32 0.66 -0.55 -21.87
C ASN A 32 1.71 -0.32 -22.97
N ASP A 33 2.63 -1.28 -23.10
CA ASP A 33 3.50 -1.36 -24.28
C ASP A 33 2.64 -1.62 -25.52
N ILE A 34 2.97 -0.98 -26.64
CA ILE A 34 2.23 -1.11 -27.90
C ILE A 34 2.16 -2.56 -28.38
N LYS A 35 3.11 -3.43 -28.00
CA LYS A 35 3.03 -4.88 -28.23
C LYS A 35 1.76 -5.48 -27.65
N PHE A 36 1.43 -5.16 -26.40
CA PHE A 36 0.22 -5.67 -25.76
C PHE A 36 -1.03 -5.01 -26.33
N ALA A 37 -0.95 -3.72 -26.67
CA ALA A 37 -2.07 -3.03 -27.34
C ALA A 37 -2.41 -3.69 -28.68
N VAL A 38 -1.42 -4.02 -29.50
CA VAL A 38 -1.63 -4.77 -30.75
C VAL A 38 -2.19 -6.18 -30.48
N GLN A 39 -1.76 -6.86 -29.41
CA GLN A 39 -2.31 -8.18 -29.07
C GLN A 39 -3.80 -8.14 -28.71
N THR A 40 -4.31 -7.00 -28.21
CA THR A 40 -5.75 -6.85 -27.95
C THR A 40 -6.62 -6.92 -29.21
N CYS A 41 -6.03 -6.86 -30.41
CA CYS A 41 -6.73 -7.13 -31.66
C CYS A 41 -7.44 -8.49 -31.70
N LEU A 42 -6.97 -9.45 -30.90
CA LEU A 42 -7.54 -10.79 -30.82
C LEU A 42 -8.82 -10.85 -29.99
N LEU A 43 -9.15 -9.79 -29.24
CA LEU A 43 -10.31 -9.76 -28.35
C LEU A 43 -11.62 -9.58 -29.12
N SER A 44 -11.66 -8.68 -30.11
CA SER A 44 -12.79 -8.54 -31.04
C SER A 44 -12.43 -7.73 -32.29
N SER A 45 -13.33 -7.72 -33.27
CA SER A 45 -13.20 -6.93 -34.50
C SER A 45 -13.05 -5.42 -34.24
N ARG A 46 -13.67 -4.91 -33.18
CA ARG A 46 -13.54 -3.50 -32.76
C ARG A 46 -12.12 -3.20 -32.30
N TRP A 47 -11.57 -4.02 -31.40
CA TRP A 47 -10.22 -3.83 -30.85
C TRP A 47 -9.12 -3.99 -31.91
N LYS A 48 -9.39 -4.73 -32.99
CA LYS A 48 -8.49 -4.86 -34.13
C LYS A 48 -8.11 -3.51 -34.76
N LEU A 49 -9.00 -2.52 -34.73
CA LEU A 49 -8.77 -1.21 -35.34
C LEU A 49 -8.32 -0.15 -34.32
N LEU A 50 -8.69 -0.28 -33.04
CA LEU A 50 -8.45 0.78 -32.04
C LEU A 50 -6.97 1.06 -31.75
N TRP A 51 -6.10 0.06 -31.80
CA TRP A 51 -4.66 0.32 -31.60
C TRP A 51 -4.07 1.20 -32.73
N THR A 52 -4.65 1.16 -33.93
CA THR A 52 -4.16 1.92 -35.10
C THR A 52 -4.38 3.43 -34.95
N SER A 53 -5.34 3.83 -34.11
CA SER A 53 -5.72 5.21 -33.80
C SER A 53 -5.18 5.72 -32.45
N MET A 54 -4.34 4.95 -31.74
CA MET A 54 -3.84 5.40 -30.44
C MET A 54 -3.00 6.67 -30.53
N PRO A 55 -3.27 7.73 -29.74
CA PRO A 55 -2.50 8.97 -29.79
C PRO A 55 -1.12 8.86 -29.11
N CYS A 56 -0.94 7.89 -28.21
CA CYS A 56 0.30 7.67 -27.46
C CYS A 56 0.95 6.34 -27.86
N LEU A 57 2.19 6.40 -28.33
CA LEU A 57 2.95 5.21 -28.76
C LEU A 57 4.05 4.87 -27.77
N ASN A 58 3.95 3.73 -27.09
CA ASN A 58 4.94 3.26 -26.14
C ASN A 58 5.62 1.99 -26.65
N PHE A 59 6.82 2.12 -27.20
CA PHE A 59 7.63 1.02 -27.69
C PHE A 59 8.68 0.62 -26.65
N SER A 60 8.67 -0.64 -26.19
CA SER A 60 9.79 -1.18 -25.40
C SER A 60 10.34 -2.49 -25.94
N SER A 61 11.67 -2.60 -25.97
CA SER A 61 12.35 -3.82 -26.41
C SER A 61 12.35 -4.93 -25.36
N ARG A 62 11.77 -4.72 -24.16
CA ARG A 62 11.85 -5.64 -23.01
C ARG A 62 11.32 -7.05 -23.34
N HIS A 63 10.30 -7.13 -24.19
CA HIS A 63 9.62 -8.37 -24.55
C HIS A 63 10.09 -8.96 -25.88
N PHE A 64 11.28 -8.56 -26.36
CA PHE A 64 11.86 -9.00 -27.62
C PHE A 64 13.21 -9.66 -27.34
N GLY A 65 13.46 -10.82 -27.96
CA GLY A 65 14.73 -11.54 -27.79
C GLY A 65 15.94 -10.87 -28.45
N SER A 66 15.71 -9.91 -29.35
CA SER A 66 16.78 -9.12 -29.97
C SER A 66 16.26 -7.77 -30.48
N LEU A 67 17.17 -6.80 -30.60
CA LEU A 67 16.85 -5.45 -31.07
C LEU A 67 16.39 -5.40 -32.55
N PRO A 68 16.93 -6.21 -33.49
CA PRO A 68 16.40 -6.27 -34.85
C PRO A 68 14.94 -6.71 -34.91
N LYS A 69 14.54 -7.72 -34.12
CA LYS A 69 13.13 -8.16 -34.04
C LYS A 69 12.22 -7.07 -33.50
N PHE A 70 12.70 -6.32 -32.49
CA PHE A 70 11.99 -5.15 -31.99
C PHE A 70 11.86 -4.06 -33.05
N ALA A 71 12.94 -3.75 -33.79
CA ALA A 71 12.94 -2.73 -34.83
C ALA A 71 12.02 -3.08 -36.01
N GLU A 72 11.95 -4.36 -36.38
CA GLU A 72 11.00 -4.89 -37.36
C GLU A 72 9.55 -4.73 -36.86
N PHE A 73 9.28 -5.11 -35.62
CA PHE A 73 7.97 -4.91 -35.00
C PHE A 73 7.56 -3.42 -34.98
N VAL A 74 8.43 -2.53 -34.54
CA VAL A 74 8.16 -1.08 -34.55
C VAL A 74 7.88 -0.60 -35.97
N THR A 75 8.67 -1.04 -36.95
CA THR A 75 8.44 -0.72 -38.37
C THR A 75 7.04 -1.15 -38.81
N HIS A 76 6.64 -2.38 -38.48
CA HIS A 76 5.34 -2.92 -38.84
C HIS A 76 4.20 -2.11 -38.22
N VAL A 77 4.28 -1.83 -36.92
CA VAL A 77 3.31 -0.98 -36.20
C VAL A 77 3.19 0.39 -36.86
N LEU A 78 4.31 1.10 -37.09
CA LEU A 78 4.27 2.44 -37.66
C LEU A 78 3.69 2.49 -39.08
N SER A 79 3.87 1.42 -39.87
CA SER A 79 3.34 1.32 -41.24
C SER A 79 1.86 0.93 -41.34
N HIS A 80 1.28 0.36 -40.29
CA HIS A 80 -0.11 -0.13 -40.26
C HIS A 80 -1.03 0.77 -39.43
N ARG A 81 -0.51 1.89 -38.91
CA ARG A 81 -1.31 2.88 -38.19
C ARG A 81 -2.18 3.70 -39.13
N ASN A 82 -3.25 4.28 -38.57
CA ASN A 82 -4.01 5.30 -39.27
C ASN A 82 -3.27 6.64 -39.20
N HIS A 83 -2.66 7.04 -40.32
CA HIS A 83 -1.90 8.28 -40.44
C HIS A 83 -2.76 9.56 -40.42
N GLN A 84 -4.09 9.44 -40.46
CA GLN A 84 -5.00 10.57 -40.28
C GLN A 84 -5.17 10.97 -38.81
N ILE A 85 -4.76 10.10 -37.88
CA ILE A 85 -4.88 10.35 -36.44
C ILE A 85 -3.57 10.92 -35.91
N GLU A 86 -3.67 12.04 -35.19
CA GLU A 86 -2.53 12.70 -34.58
C GLU A 86 -1.86 11.82 -33.52
N VAL A 87 -0.53 11.85 -33.51
CA VAL A 87 0.27 11.20 -32.47
C VAL A 87 0.82 12.29 -31.58
N THR A 88 0.41 12.29 -30.31
CA THR A 88 0.81 13.32 -29.35
C THR A 88 2.16 12.99 -28.71
N SER A 89 2.38 11.71 -28.40
CA SER A 89 3.54 11.25 -27.60
C SER A 89 4.13 9.95 -28.13
N VAL A 90 5.46 9.90 -28.22
CA VAL A 90 6.23 8.71 -28.57
C VAL A 90 7.25 8.41 -27.47
N LYS A 91 7.16 7.23 -26.89
CA LYS A 91 8.14 6.69 -25.94
C LYS A 91 8.85 5.50 -26.59
N LEU A 92 10.17 5.55 -26.62
CA LEU A 92 11.03 4.52 -27.17
C LEU A 92 12.01 4.06 -26.08
N SER A 93 11.91 2.80 -25.68
CA SER A 93 12.79 2.18 -24.70
C SER A 93 13.47 0.97 -25.30
N PHE A 94 14.80 0.91 -25.28
CA PHE A 94 15.51 -0.24 -25.85
C PHE A 94 16.81 -0.63 -25.13
N HIS A 95 17.07 -1.94 -25.13
CA HIS A 95 18.31 -2.54 -24.63
C HIS A 95 19.30 -2.84 -25.76
N GLY A 96 20.57 -2.53 -25.52
CA GLY A 96 21.65 -2.70 -26.48
C GLY A 96 21.85 -1.50 -27.40
N GLU A 97 22.57 -1.73 -28.50
CA GLU A 97 22.99 -0.68 -29.44
C GLU A 97 21.98 -0.57 -30.59
N ALA A 98 21.16 0.48 -30.57
CA ALA A 98 20.30 0.80 -31.69
C ALA A 98 21.10 1.17 -32.92
N SER A 99 20.69 0.69 -34.09
CA SER A 99 21.28 1.19 -35.32
C SER A 99 20.86 2.65 -35.54
N GLN A 100 21.77 3.45 -36.10
CA GLN A 100 21.48 4.81 -36.53
C GLN A 100 20.22 4.88 -37.42
N ALA A 101 20.07 3.89 -38.30
CA ALA A 101 18.92 3.77 -39.19
C ALA A 101 17.60 3.56 -38.43
N PHE A 102 17.61 2.76 -37.35
CA PHE A 102 16.42 2.52 -36.54
C PHE A 102 15.95 3.78 -35.81
N VAL A 103 16.86 4.50 -35.16
CA VAL A 103 16.53 5.75 -34.46
C VAL A 103 16.07 6.83 -35.46
N ARG A 104 16.74 6.94 -36.62
CA ARG A 104 16.31 7.83 -37.71
C ARG A 104 14.89 7.53 -38.16
N LYS A 105 14.52 6.26 -38.32
CA LYS A 105 13.18 5.87 -38.77
C LYS A 105 12.09 6.35 -37.82
N ILE A 106 12.29 6.13 -36.51
CA ILE A 106 11.31 6.55 -35.49
C ILE A 106 11.24 8.07 -35.38
N THR A 107 12.39 8.75 -35.40
CA THR A 107 12.43 10.22 -35.33
C THR A 107 11.78 10.86 -36.56
N SER A 108 12.06 10.35 -37.77
CA SER A 108 11.37 10.78 -38.99
C SER A 108 9.85 10.58 -38.92
N TYR A 109 9.38 9.45 -38.39
CA TYR A 109 7.95 9.25 -38.16
C TYR A 109 7.39 10.28 -37.18
N ALA A 110 8.04 10.44 -36.01
CA ALA A 110 7.56 11.35 -34.97
C ALA A 110 7.48 12.80 -35.48
N PHE A 111 8.49 13.27 -36.21
CA PHE A 111 8.52 14.65 -36.68
C PHE A 111 7.61 14.90 -37.87
N SER A 112 7.43 13.92 -38.77
CA SER A 112 6.46 14.03 -39.87
C SER A 112 5.01 14.06 -39.39
N HIS A 113 4.73 13.55 -38.18
CA HIS A 113 3.41 13.56 -37.55
C HIS A 113 3.28 14.64 -36.46
N ASN A 114 4.20 15.62 -36.43
CA ASN A 114 4.19 16.74 -35.47
C ASN A 114 4.08 16.33 -34.00
N VAL A 115 4.72 15.22 -33.62
CA VAL A 115 4.73 14.73 -32.24
C VAL A 115 5.22 15.83 -31.29
N GLN A 116 4.49 15.99 -30.18
CA GLN A 116 4.76 17.05 -29.19
C GLN A 116 5.64 16.54 -28.05
N GLU A 117 5.62 15.24 -27.77
CA GLU A 117 6.39 14.62 -26.70
C GLU A 117 7.21 13.42 -27.19
N LEU A 118 8.51 13.44 -26.92
CA LEU A 118 9.42 12.36 -27.29
C LEU A 118 10.24 11.94 -26.07
N THR A 119 10.15 10.67 -25.71
CA THR A 119 10.97 10.09 -24.65
C THR A 119 11.80 8.95 -25.22
N VAL A 120 13.13 9.04 -25.09
CA VAL A 120 14.07 7.99 -25.50
C VAL A 120 14.80 7.49 -24.26
N VAL A 121 14.64 6.20 -23.96
CA VAL A 121 15.33 5.52 -22.87
C VAL A 121 16.21 4.42 -23.46
N SER A 122 17.52 4.57 -23.29
CA SER A 122 18.49 3.59 -23.79
C SER A 122 19.15 2.84 -22.64
N PHE A 123 19.41 1.55 -22.85
CA PHE A 123 20.20 0.71 -21.96
C PHE A 123 21.38 0.15 -22.76
N PRO A 124 22.36 1.00 -23.12
CA PRO A 124 23.44 0.60 -24.00
C PRO A 124 24.41 -0.35 -23.29
N ARG A 125 25.06 -1.24 -24.05
CA ARG A 125 26.12 -2.13 -23.53
C ARG A 125 27.52 -1.52 -23.68
N ASN A 126 27.72 -0.68 -24.69
CA ASN A 126 28.94 0.06 -24.97
C ASN A 126 28.61 1.53 -25.28
N HIS A 127 29.62 2.33 -25.62
CA HIS A 127 29.41 3.70 -26.10
C HIS A 127 28.49 3.70 -27.34
N HIS A 128 27.38 4.43 -27.24
CA HIS A 128 26.38 4.53 -28.30
C HIS A 128 26.16 6.01 -28.65
N GLU A 129 26.28 6.36 -29.92
CA GLU A 129 25.98 7.71 -30.41
C GLU A 129 24.58 7.74 -31.04
N PHE A 130 23.84 8.83 -30.81
CA PHE A 130 22.54 9.05 -31.44
C PHE A 130 22.68 9.85 -32.75
N PRO A 131 21.79 9.64 -33.73
CA PRO A 131 21.82 10.41 -34.97
C PRO A 131 21.55 11.90 -34.69
N PRO A 132 22.19 12.83 -35.43
CA PRO A 132 21.94 14.27 -35.28
C PRO A 132 20.47 14.67 -35.44
N CYS A 133 19.70 13.92 -36.25
CA CYS A 133 18.28 14.20 -36.45
C CYS A 133 17.46 14.07 -35.15
N LEU A 134 17.89 13.28 -34.16
CA LEU A 134 17.21 13.20 -32.87
C LEU A 134 17.18 14.56 -32.14
N PHE A 135 18.14 15.45 -32.45
CA PHE A 135 18.35 16.73 -31.80
C PHE A 135 17.82 17.94 -32.61
N SER A 136 16.87 17.71 -33.52
CA SER A 136 16.22 18.76 -34.31
C SER A 136 14.75 18.42 -34.57
N SER A 137 13.83 19.30 -34.16
CA SER A 137 12.40 19.13 -34.43
C SER A 137 11.63 20.46 -34.29
N PRO A 138 10.78 20.83 -35.27
CA PRO A 138 9.99 22.05 -35.20
C PRO A 138 8.76 21.94 -34.28
N SER A 139 8.24 20.75 -34.01
CA SER A 139 6.96 20.53 -33.30
C SER A 139 7.12 20.15 -31.82
N LEU A 140 8.31 19.67 -31.44
CA LEU A 140 8.52 19.02 -30.15
C LEU A 140 8.50 20.02 -29.00
N LYS A 141 7.60 19.81 -28.02
CA LYS A 141 7.44 20.65 -26.83
C LYS A 141 8.13 20.06 -25.59
N HIS A 142 8.19 18.73 -25.51
CA HIS A 142 8.80 17.99 -24.40
C HIS A 142 9.74 16.91 -24.94
N PHE A 143 11.01 16.98 -24.55
CA PHE A 143 12.02 15.99 -24.91
C PHE A 143 12.68 15.41 -23.67
N THR A 144 12.69 14.09 -23.56
CA THR A 144 13.43 13.36 -22.51
C THR A 144 14.38 12.36 -23.14
N LEU A 145 15.65 12.44 -22.77
CA LEU A 145 16.68 11.47 -23.14
C LEU A 145 17.32 10.94 -21.86
N SER A 146 17.19 9.63 -21.60
CA SER A 146 17.76 8.97 -20.42
C SER A 146 18.54 7.74 -20.84
N CYS A 147 19.71 7.55 -20.24
CA CYS A 147 20.52 6.35 -20.41
C CYS A 147 20.73 5.64 -19.08
N ASN A 148 20.43 4.34 -19.03
CA ASN A 148 20.59 3.56 -17.80
C ASN A 148 21.83 2.66 -17.90
N PHE A 149 22.53 2.49 -16.77
CA PHE A 149 23.75 1.69 -16.58
C PHE A 149 25.05 2.24 -17.16
N HIS A 150 25.01 3.05 -18.22
CA HIS A 150 26.19 3.71 -18.79
C HIS A 150 25.89 5.18 -19.14
N VAL A 151 26.93 6.01 -19.12
CA VAL A 151 26.84 7.43 -19.44
C VAL A 151 26.92 7.64 -20.95
N LEU A 152 25.93 8.34 -21.51
CA LEU A 152 25.86 8.65 -22.93
C LEU A 152 26.83 9.76 -23.32
N CYS A 153 27.82 9.47 -24.16
CA CYS A 153 28.70 10.50 -24.69
C CYS A 153 27.96 11.32 -25.76
N LEU A 154 27.71 12.60 -25.48
CA LEU A 154 27.20 13.58 -26.40
C LEU A 154 28.35 14.47 -26.85
N ALA A 155 28.67 14.44 -28.14
CA ALA A 155 29.63 15.33 -28.80
C ALA A 155 28.90 16.31 -29.74
N PRO A 156 28.22 17.34 -29.18
CA PRO A 156 27.41 18.27 -29.95
C PRO A 156 28.28 19.16 -30.84
N LYS A 157 28.28 18.91 -32.15
CA LYS A 157 28.98 19.76 -33.12
C LYS A 157 28.25 21.08 -33.38
N THR A 158 26.93 21.10 -33.20
CA THR A 158 26.05 22.26 -33.40
C THR A 158 25.00 22.34 -32.28
N PRO A 159 24.49 23.54 -31.96
CA PRO A 159 23.36 23.69 -31.03
C PRO A 159 22.13 22.91 -31.51
N TRP A 160 21.34 22.43 -30.55
CA TRP A 160 20.15 21.61 -30.84
C TRP A 160 18.98 22.48 -31.30
N ASP A 161 18.35 22.08 -32.40
CA ASP A 161 17.39 22.92 -33.11
C ASP A 161 15.96 22.55 -32.74
N PHE A 162 15.49 23.08 -31.61
CA PHE A 162 14.15 22.83 -31.11
C PHE A 162 13.38 24.13 -30.81
N PRO A 163 12.84 24.80 -31.84
CA PRO A 163 12.18 26.10 -31.66
C PRO A 163 10.91 26.04 -30.81
N ALA A 164 10.18 24.92 -30.78
CA ALA A 164 8.95 24.77 -29.99
C ALA A 164 9.16 24.18 -28.57
N LEU A 165 10.39 23.81 -28.21
CA LEU A 165 10.67 23.07 -26.99
C LEU A 165 10.49 23.94 -25.76
N THR A 166 9.66 23.48 -24.84
CA THR A 166 9.40 24.15 -23.54
C THR A 166 10.01 23.41 -22.36
N SER A 167 10.27 22.10 -22.51
CA SER A 167 10.82 21.27 -21.45
C SER A 167 11.84 20.27 -22.01
N LEU A 168 13.01 20.22 -21.40
CA LEU A 168 14.09 19.31 -21.74
C LEU A 168 14.58 18.57 -20.48
N ARG A 169 14.62 17.24 -20.54
CA ARG A 169 15.26 16.41 -19.50
C ARG A 169 16.33 15.54 -20.12
N LEU A 170 17.55 15.66 -19.59
CA LEU A 170 18.69 14.81 -19.93
C LEU A 170 19.12 14.07 -18.67
N ASP A 171 19.28 12.76 -18.77
CA ASP A 171 19.66 11.90 -17.67
C ASP A 171 20.79 10.94 -18.09
N ALA A 172 21.83 10.86 -17.27
CA ALA A 172 23.05 10.09 -17.46
C ALA A 172 23.80 10.43 -18.77
N VAL A 173 24.10 11.71 -18.95
CA VAL A 173 24.79 12.24 -20.15
C VAL A 173 26.20 12.74 -19.82
N ARG A 174 27.17 12.43 -20.67
CA ARG A 174 28.54 12.99 -20.64
C ARG A 174 28.67 13.93 -21.83
N PHE A 175 28.94 15.19 -21.55
CA PHE A 175 29.27 16.17 -22.57
C PHE A 175 30.77 16.07 -22.87
N CYS A 176 31.10 15.59 -24.07
CA CYS A 176 32.47 15.49 -24.56
C CYS A 176 32.73 16.64 -25.54
N ASP A 177 33.87 17.33 -25.37
CA ASP A 177 34.43 18.21 -26.39
C ASP A 177 35.59 17.53 -27.12
N ASP A 178 35.84 17.93 -28.37
CA ASP A 178 36.98 17.46 -29.17
C ASP A 178 38.28 18.27 -28.90
N ASN A 179 38.34 18.98 -27.77
CA ASN A 179 39.41 19.90 -27.34
C ASN A 179 39.61 21.10 -28.29
N THR A 180 38.66 21.42 -29.17
CA THR A 180 38.79 22.55 -30.10
C THR A 180 38.03 23.81 -29.66
N ARG A 181 37.09 23.72 -28.70
CA ARG A 181 36.21 24.83 -28.34
C ARG A 181 36.40 25.30 -26.89
N LYS A 182 36.43 26.63 -26.72
CA LYS A 182 36.49 27.28 -25.40
C LYS A 182 35.21 27.09 -24.58
N SER A 183 34.05 27.00 -25.24
CA SER A 183 32.77 26.66 -24.60
C SER A 183 31.86 25.89 -25.55
N VAL A 184 30.94 25.12 -24.96
CA VAL A 184 29.96 24.30 -25.68
C VAL A 184 28.57 24.90 -25.47
N ASP A 185 28.02 25.51 -26.53
CA ASP A 185 26.63 25.95 -26.56
C ASP A 185 25.73 24.87 -27.18
N LEU A 186 24.81 24.38 -26.36
CA LEU A 186 23.86 23.33 -26.71
C LEU A 186 22.46 23.86 -26.99
N PHE A 187 22.06 24.96 -26.32
CA PHE A 187 20.66 25.28 -26.09
C PHE A 187 20.24 26.63 -26.68
N SER A 188 21.15 27.41 -27.27
CA SER A 188 20.82 28.74 -27.81
C SER A 188 19.69 28.75 -28.84
N LYS A 189 19.54 27.67 -29.62
CA LYS A 189 18.46 27.49 -30.59
C LYS A 189 17.12 27.05 -29.96
N CYS A 190 17.12 26.60 -28.70
CA CYS A 190 15.93 26.24 -27.94
C CYS A 190 15.26 27.48 -27.33
N VAL A 191 14.88 28.45 -28.16
CA VAL A 191 14.48 29.80 -27.74
C VAL A 191 13.26 29.88 -26.83
N ASN A 192 12.41 28.85 -26.82
CA ASN A 192 11.19 28.76 -26.01
C ASN A 192 11.34 27.86 -24.76
N LEU A 193 12.56 27.40 -24.46
CA LEU A 193 12.81 26.48 -23.35
C LEU A 193 12.54 27.18 -22.01
N LYS A 194 11.61 26.63 -21.22
CA LYS A 194 11.23 27.12 -19.89
C LYS A 194 11.77 26.24 -18.77
N ASN A 195 11.83 24.93 -18.99
CA ASN A 195 12.26 23.95 -17.99
C ASN A 195 13.43 23.12 -18.51
N LEU A 196 14.56 23.14 -17.82
CA LEU A 196 15.73 22.32 -18.12
C LEU A 196 16.10 21.48 -16.90
N THR A 197 16.16 20.16 -17.09
CA THR A 197 16.60 19.21 -16.08
C THR A 197 17.79 18.42 -16.58
N LEU A 198 18.93 18.51 -15.89
CA LEU A 198 20.12 17.71 -16.13
C LEU A 198 20.35 16.81 -14.92
N GLU A 199 20.25 15.50 -15.12
CA GLU A 199 20.44 14.48 -14.09
C GLU A 199 21.64 13.59 -14.43
N SER A 200 22.45 13.25 -13.42
CA SER A 200 23.61 12.37 -13.55
C SER A 200 24.56 12.75 -14.68
N PHE A 201 24.80 14.06 -14.88
CA PHE A 201 25.57 14.58 -16.00
C PHE A 201 27.06 14.75 -15.69
N VAL A 202 27.91 14.65 -16.70
CA VAL A 202 29.36 14.83 -16.58
C VAL A 202 29.89 15.79 -17.65
N VAL A 203 30.73 16.73 -17.25
CA VAL A 203 31.43 17.68 -18.13
C VAL A 203 32.94 17.57 -17.86
N GLU A 204 33.68 16.92 -18.76
CA GLU A 204 35.07 16.48 -18.52
C GLU A 204 36.16 17.32 -19.24
N THR A 205 35.85 18.14 -20.25
CA THR A 205 36.89 18.74 -21.13
C THR A 205 36.78 20.22 -21.51
N VAL A 206 35.70 20.94 -21.17
CA VAL A 206 35.53 22.37 -21.56
C VAL A 206 36.05 23.35 -20.51
N GLU A 207 36.68 24.45 -20.93
CA GLU A 207 37.08 25.57 -20.04
C GLU A 207 35.87 26.22 -19.34
N GLY A 208 34.70 26.20 -19.97
CA GLY A 208 33.42 26.61 -19.38
C GLY A 208 32.21 25.98 -20.10
N PHE A 209 31.14 25.70 -19.36
CA PHE A 209 29.89 25.15 -19.88
C PHE A 209 28.81 26.23 -19.87
N ASP A 210 28.43 26.71 -21.05
CA ASP A 210 27.48 27.82 -21.20
C ASP A 210 26.07 27.28 -21.45
N ILE A 211 25.13 27.60 -20.55
CA ILE A 211 23.71 27.33 -20.72
C ILE A 211 23.04 28.62 -21.18
N ILE A 212 22.87 28.76 -22.51
CA ILE A 212 22.29 29.94 -23.15
C ILE A 212 20.82 29.68 -23.46
N THR A 213 19.92 30.25 -22.66
CA THR A 213 18.47 29.99 -22.77
C THR A 213 17.65 31.22 -22.35
N PRO A 214 17.14 32.04 -23.29
CA PRO A 214 16.61 33.37 -22.97
C PRO A 214 15.32 33.35 -22.15
N ARG A 215 14.52 32.28 -22.24
CA ARG A 215 13.19 32.13 -21.60
C ARG A 215 13.15 31.08 -20.49
N LEU A 216 14.32 30.61 -20.04
CA LEU A 216 14.39 29.57 -19.02
C LEU A 216 13.94 30.11 -17.68
N SER A 217 12.90 29.52 -17.10
CA SER A 217 12.36 29.88 -15.78
C SER A 217 12.81 28.91 -14.69
N ASN A 218 13.01 27.63 -15.04
CA ASN A 218 13.32 26.56 -14.09
C ASN A 218 14.54 25.74 -14.55
N LEU A 219 15.59 25.72 -13.73
CA LEU A 219 16.77 24.89 -13.93
C LEU A 219 16.92 23.89 -12.79
N THR A 220 17.07 22.61 -13.13
CA THR A 220 17.32 21.53 -12.17
C THR A 220 18.58 20.77 -12.54
N LEU A 221 19.57 20.77 -11.65
CA LEU A 221 20.83 20.06 -11.77
C LEU A 221 20.91 19.00 -10.66
N ILE A 222 21.05 17.72 -11.02
CA ILE A 222 21.04 16.59 -10.07
C ILE A 222 22.24 15.68 -10.37
N LYS A 223 23.01 15.32 -9.33
CA LYS A 223 24.14 14.36 -9.40
C LYS A 223 25.15 14.68 -10.51
N GLY A 224 25.35 15.98 -10.78
CA GLY A 224 26.24 16.47 -11.82
C GLY A 224 27.69 16.53 -11.40
N ARG A 225 28.61 16.35 -12.34
CA ARG A 225 30.05 16.61 -12.16
C ARG A 225 30.55 17.57 -13.22
N CYS A 226 31.03 18.74 -12.80
CA CYS A 226 31.66 19.72 -13.67
C CYS A 226 32.89 20.29 -12.97
N LEU A 227 34.09 19.99 -13.50
CA LEU A 227 35.35 20.42 -12.91
C LEU A 227 35.68 21.90 -13.16
N GLN A 228 34.86 22.58 -13.96
CA GLN A 228 35.05 23.97 -14.41
C GLN A 228 33.81 24.82 -14.10
N VAL A 229 33.75 26.01 -14.70
CA VAL A 229 32.67 26.98 -14.52
C VAL A 229 31.45 26.59 -15.37
N ILE A 230 30.25 26.69 -14.79
CA ILE A 230 28.99 26.69 -15.55
C ILE A 230 28.47 28.13 -15.62
N ASN A 231 28.33 28.68 -16.83
CA ASN A 231 27.76 30.01 -17.03
C ASN A 231 26.28 29.91 -17.39
N LEU A 232 25.40 30.51 -16.56
CA LEU A 232 23.97 30.55 -16.83
C LEU A 232 23.58 31.87 -17.49
N ILE A 233 23.47 31.86 -18.83
CA ILE A 233 22.98 32.99 -19.61
C ILE A 233 21.47 32.81 -19.80
N ALA A 234 20.74 33.02 -18.70
CA ALA A 234 19.30 32.82 -18.58
C ALA A 234 18.64 33.97 -17.80
N PRO A 235 18.35 35.11 -18.43
CA PRO A 235 17.91 36.33 -17.73
C PRO A 235 16.55 36.21 -17.04
N GLN A 236 15.72 35.24 -17.44
CA GLN A 236 14.39 34.99 -16.88
C GLN A 236 14.37 33.84 -15.84
N LEU A 237 15.54 33.38 -15.38
CA LEU A 237 15.62 32.25 -14.44
C LEU A 237 15.09 32.64 -13.06
N GLU A 238 13.98 32.01 -12.66
CA GLU A 238 13.34 32.26 -11.38
C GLU A 238 13.69 31.20 -10.34
N ASN A 239 13.78 29.92 -10.76
CA ASN A 239 13.96 28.78 -9.87
C ASN A 239 15.20 27.96 -10.25
N LEU A 240 16.11 27.80 -9.29
CA LEU A 240 17.31 26.99 -9.44
C LEU A 240 17.32 25.88 -8.39
N THR A 241 17.43 24.64 -8.85
CA THR A 241 17.55 23.45 -7.99
C THR A 241 18.88 22.77 -8.29
N VAL A 242 19.74 22.61 -7.28
CA VAL A 242 21.04 21.93 -7.37
C VAL A 242 21.10 20.86 -6.30
N ILE A 243 21.26 19.59 -6.71
CA ILE A 243 21.24 18.43 -5.81
C ILE A 243 22.44 17.54 -6.09
N ASP A 244 23.24 17.28 -5.06
CA ASP A 244 24.39 16.35 -5.06
C ASP A 244 25.35 16.59 -6.24
N CYS A 245 25.53 17.85 -6.63
CA CYS A 245 26.41 18.25 -7.72
C CYS A 245 27.80 18.63 -7.21
N SER A 246 28.83 18.21 -7.95
CA SER A 246 30.22 18.64 -7.77
C SER A 246 30.59 19.63 -8.87
N ILE A 247 30.31 20.91 -8.62
CA ILE A 247 30.54 22.02 -9.57
C ILE A 247 31.56 22.97 -8.93
N LYS A 248 32.62 23.35 -9.67
CA LYS A 248 33.63 24.27 -9.15
C LYS A 248 33.06 25.68 -8.90
N TYR A 249 32.29 26.17 -9.86
CA TYR A 249 31.65 27.49 -9.81
C TYR A 249 30.43 27.51 -10.74
N LEU A 250 29.30 27.99 -10.24
CA LEU A 250 28.08 28.17 -11.02
C LEU A 250 27.83 29.68 -11.10
N ASN A 251 27.78 30.27 -12.29
CA ASN A 251 27.51 31.69 -12.45
C ASN A 251 26.02 31.88 -12.74
N ALA A 252 25.23 32.07 -11.68
CA ALA A 252 23.78 32.26 -11.75
C ALA A 252 23.40 33.74 -11.96
N PRO A 253 22.31 34.00 -12.70
CA PRO A 253 21.82 35.36 -12.94
C PRO A 253 21.31 36.01 -11.64
N PRO A 254 21.44 37.36 -11.51
CA PRO A 254 21.10 38.06 -10.27
C PRO A 254 19.58 38.07 -9.95
N GLY A 255 18.73 37.86 -10.95
CA GLY A 255 17.27 37.87 -10.84
C GLY A 255 16.63 36.60 -10.23
N LEU A 256 17.44 35.67 -9.73
CA LEU A 256 16.96 34.40 -9.16
C LEU A 256 16.06 34.64 -7.94
N SER A 257 14.85 34.07 -7.94
CA SER A 257 13.84 34.24 -6.87
C SER A 257 13.83 33.09 -5.88
N SER A 258 14.09 31.86 -6.34
CA SER A 258 14.03 30.65 -5.53
C SER A 258 15.26 29.77 -5.76
N LEU A 259 15.92 29.38 -4.66
CA LEU A 259 17.07 28.48 -4.65
C LEU A 259 16.78 27.26 -3.78
N TYR A 260 16.97 26.07 -4.34
CA TYR A 260 17.09 24.82 -3.59
C TYR A 260 18.48 24.23 -3.82
N TYR A 261 19.27 24.10 -2.76
CA TYR A 261 20.60 23.53 -2.80
C TYR A 261 20.71 22.35 -1.84
N ARG A 262 21.21 21.22 -2.32
CA ARG A 262 21.54 20.05 -1.51
C ARG A 262 22.87 19.46 -1.95
N GLY A 263 23.80 19.19 -1.04
CA GLY A 263 25.04 18.50 -1.37
C GLY A 263 26.07 18.45 -0.24
N TYR A 264 27.29 18.02 -0.54
CA TYR A 264 28.40 17.91 0.44
C TYR A 264 29.13 19.23 0.67
N CYS A 265 29.33 20.02 -0.38
CA CYS A 265 29.94 21.35 -0.32
C CYS A 265 29.08 22.31 -1.13
N PHE A 266 29.00 23.57 -0.69
CA PHE A 266 28.33 24.61 -1.45
C PHE A 266 29.22 25.08 -2.60
N SER A 267 28.68 25.05 -3.82
CA SER A 267 29.34 25.59 -5.01
C SER A 267 29.02 27.09 -5.08
N PRO A 268 30.00 28.00 -5.17
CA PRO A 268 29.71 29.42 -5.24
C PRO A 268 28.83 29.74 -6.46
N LEU A 269 27.78 30.54 -6.26
CA LEU A 269 26.68 30.76 -7.20
C LEU A 269 26.75 32.07 -7.96
N SER A 270 27.42 33.09 -7.43
CA SER A 270 27.57 34.37 -8.14
C SER A 270 28.68 35.21 -7.53
N LYS A 271 29.43 35.93 -8.37
CA LYS A 271 30.38 36.97 -7.92
C LYS A 271 29.64 38.22 -7.44
N ASP A 272 28.49 38.51 -8.04
CA ASP A 272 27.74 39.74 -7.83
C ASP A 272 26.65 39.59 -6.76
N ARG A 273 26.64 38.46 -6.03
CA ARG A 273 25.62 38.08 -5.03
C ARG A 273 24.21 37.98 -5.62
N LEU A 274 23.36 37.17 -5.00
CA LEU A 274 21.98 37.02 -5.45
C LEU A 274 21.15 38.13 -4.81
N HIS A 275 20.84 39.20 -5.55
CA HIS A 275 20.15 40.37 -4.99
C HIS A 275 18.62 40.24 -4.92
N SER A 276 18.04 39.36 -5.74
CA SER A 276 16.57 39.21 -5.87
C SER A 276 16.02 37.94 -5.21
N LEU A 277 16.81 37.24 -4.39
CA LEU A 277 16.43 35.95 -3.83
C LEU A 277 15.32 36.12 -2.79
N ASN A 278 14.15 35.55 -3.05
CA ASN A 278 13.02 35.57 -2.13
C ASN A 278 13.04 34.36 -1.19
N LYS A 279 13.28 33.16 -1.73
CA LYS A 279 13.29 31.90 -0.99
C LYS A 279 14.58 31.13 -1.23
N ALA A 280 15.20 30.62 -0.16
CA ALA A 280 16.39 29.80 -0.23
C ALA A 280 16.27 28.60 0.72
N THR A 281 16.50 27.39 0.20
CA THR A 281 16.55 26.15 0.99
C THR A 281 17.91 25.50 0.75
N ILE A 282 18.72 25.37 1.80
CA ILE A 282 20.10 24.90 1.71
C ILE A 282 20.32 23.74 2.66
N TRP A 283 20.80 22.63 2.10
CA TRP A 283 21.10 21.39 2.79
C TRP A 283 22.54 21.00 2.52
N LEU A 284 23.40 21.10 3.53
CA LEU A 284 24.78 20.67 3.44
C LEU A 284 25.01 19.46 4.32
N SER A 285 25.50 18.36 3.74
CA SER A 285 25.95 17.17 4.47
C SER A 285 27.40 17.36 4.92
N ILE A 286 27.62 18.34 5.79
CA ILE A 286 28.93 18.66 6.39
C ILE A 286 29.27 17.64 7.49
N TYR A 287 28.24 17.16 8.19
CA TYR A 287 28.41 16.25 9.30
C TYR A 287 28.83 14.85 8.82
N CYS A 288 30.08 14.50 9.12
CA CYS A 288 30.57 13.13 9.04
C CYS A 288 30.45 12.51 10.43
N SER A 289 29.64 11.45 10.59
CA SER A 289 29.50 10.75 11.87
C SER A 289 30.88 10.42 12.43
N ASN A 290 31.22 11.02 13.59
CA ASN A 290 32.46 10.85 14.36
C ASN A 290 33.64 11.79 14.03
N MET A 291 33.48 12.80 13.16
CA MET A 291 34.53 13.80 12.92
C MET A 291 34.07 15.20 13.33
N PRO A 292 34.92 16.01 13.99
CA PRO A 292 34.61 17.41 14.27
C PRO A 292 34.52 18.21 12.95
N TYR A 293 33.73 19.28 12.97
CA TYR A 293 33.71 20.26 11.89
C TYR A 293 35.11 20.87 11.70
N LYS A 294 35.48 21.17 10.45
CA LYS A 294 36.74 21.86 10.15
C LYS A 294 36.49 23.36 10.00
N GLU A 295 37.49 24.16 10.37
CA GLU A 295 37.41 25.62 10.24
C GLU A 295 37.22 26.06 8.78
N GLU A 296 37.82 25.34 7.82
CA GLU A 296 37.66 25.60 6.39
C GLU A 296 36.19 25.44 5.92
N ASP A 297 35.49 24.43 6.45
CA ASP A 297 34.09 24.18 6.12
C ASP A 297 33.18 25.26 6.72
N ALA A 298 33.50 25.73 7.93
CA ALA A 298 32.81 26.86 8.55
C ALA A 298 33.01 28.15 7.75
N ARG A 299 34.23 28.44 7.29
CA ARG A 299 34.53 29.61 6.44
C ARG A 299 33.78 29.55 5.11
N LYS A 300 33.75 28.39 4.45
CA LYS A 300 32.95 28.17 3.22
C LYS A 300 31.46 28.37 3.48
N THR A 301 30.96 27.90 4.62
CA THR A 301 29.56 28.04 5.03
C THR A 301 29.20 29.51 5.28
N ILE A 302 30.06 30.28 5.95
CA ILE A 302 29.87 31.72 6.19
C ILE A 302 29.83 32.49 4.85
N ASN A 303 30.77 32.22 3.94
CA ASN A 303 30.79 32.84 2.62
C ASN A 303 29.52 32.51 1.82
N MET A 304 29.06 31.26 1.88
CA MET A 304 27.78 30.85 1.28
C MET A 304 26.59 31.64 1.83
N LEU A 305 26.50 31.84 3.16
CA LEU A 305 25.42 32.60 3.78
C LEU A 305 25.42 34.07 3.32
N GLN A 306 26.60 34.64 3.05
CA GLN A 306 26.73 35.98 2.47
C GLN A 306 26.25 36.05 1.01
N GLU A 307 26.35 34.96 0.23
CA GLU A 307 25.84 34.92 -1.16
C GLU A 307 24.30 34.95 -1.23
N VAL A 308 23.63 34.38 -0.23
CA VAL A 308 22.16 34.31 -0.13
C VAL A 308 21.54 35.38 0.79
N GLN A 309 22.29 36.44 1.07
CA GLN A 309 21.93 37.53 2.01
C GLN A 309 20.56 38.19 1.76
N SER A 310 20.05 38.19 0.52
CA SER A 310 18.78 38.83 0.16
C SER A 310 17.54 38.00 0.51
N ALA A 311 17.72 36.72 0.89
CA ALA A 311 16.63 35.78 1.16
C ALA A 311 15.66 36.30 2.23
N ARG A 312 14.36 36.25 1.93
CA ARG A 312 13.27 36.56 2.88
C ARG A 312 12.80 35.32 3.63
N PHE A 313 12.80 34.17 2.95
CA PHE A 313 12.46 32.87 3.53
C PHE A 313 13.66 31.94 3.40
N LEU A 314 14.36 31.68 4.50
CA LEU A 314 15.56 30.86 4.52
C LEU A 314 15.31 29.56 5.28
N THR A 315 15.63 28.43 4.66
CA THR A 315 15.66 27.12 5.32
C THR A 315 17.08 26.58 5.27
N LEU A 316 17.67 26.31 6.43
CA LEU A 316 19.00 25.70 6.57
C LEU A 316 18.86 24.36 7.27
N ASN A 317 19.65 23.35 6.90
CA ASN A 317 19.69 22.13 7.69
C ASN A 317 20.55 22.30 8.97
N ALA A 318 20.30 21.44 9.97
CA ALA A 318 20.96 21.50 11.27
C ALA A 318 22.50 21.50 11.21
N ASP A 319 23.10 20.80 10.24
CA ASP A 319 24.57 20.71 10.10
C ASP A 319 25.19 22.08 9.81
N ILE A 320 24.51 22.94 9.04
CA ILE A 320 24.99 24.30 8.75
C ILE A 320 25.12 25.10 10.03
N VAL A 321 24.08 25.05 10.87
CA VAL A 321 23.99 25.80 12.13
C VAL A 321 25.01 25.30 13.14
N GLU A 322 25.14 23.98 13.29
CA GLU A 322 26.09 23.38 14.22
C GLU A 322 27.55 23.59 13.77
N CYS A 323 27.82 23.57 12.46
CA CYS A 323 29.13 23.85 11.88
C CYS A 323 29.59 25.26 12.24
N ILE A 324 28.79 26.29 11.97
CA ILE A 324 29.17 27.67 12.32
C ILE A 324 29.20 27.92 13.82
N SER A 325 28.33 27.25 14.60
CA SER A 325 28.31 27.34 16.07
C SER A 325 29.58 26.79 16.71
N SER A 326 30.30 25.90 16.02
CA SER A 326 31.56 25.32 16.50
C SER A 326 32.74 26.31 16.41
N PHE A 327 32.59 27.43 15.69
CA PHE A 327 33.66 28.42 15.45
C PHE A 327 33.17 29.86 15.70
N PRO A 328 32.84 30.23 16.96
CA PRO A 328 32.30 31.56 17.29
C PRO A 328 33.26 32.71 16.93
N ASP A 329 34.58 32.48 17.01
CA ASP A 329 35.60 33.48 16.66
C ASP A 329 35.56 33.88 15.18
N LEU A 330 35.08 33.00 14.29
CA LEU A 330 34.90 33.35 12.87
C LEU A 330 33.68 34.23 12.65
N LEU A 331 32.65 34.05 13.47
CA LEU A 331 31.39 34.79 13.34
C LEU A 331 31.52 36.23 13.83
N SER A 332 32.32 36.46 14.87
CA SER A 332 32.58 37.82 15.37
C SER A 332 33.30 38.71 14.36
N LEU A 333 33.97 38.13 13.36
CA LEU A 333 34.65 38.84 12.27
C LEU A 333 33.71 39.24 11.12
N HIS A 334 32.47 38.76 11.11
CA HIS A 334 31.55 38.97 10.00
C HIS A 334 30.20 39.52 10.49
N PRO A 335 29.70 40.64 9.93
CA PRO A 335 28.37 41.13 10.27
C PRO A 335 27.30 40.16 9.78
N SER A 336 26.13 40.20 10.43
CA SER A 336 24.97 39.41 10.01
C SER A 336 24.61 39.68 8.55
N PRO A 337 24.53 38.65 7.68
CA PRO A 337 24.30 38.87 6.25
C PRO A 337 22.83 39.21 5.94
N PHE A 338 21.88 38.87 6.82
CA PHE A 338 20.46 38.91 6.49
C PHE A 338 19.77 40.17 7.03
N SER A 339 19.48 41.12 6.14
CA SER A 339 18.78 42.36 6.49
C SER A 339 17.28 42.35 6.20
N ASN A 340 16.78 41.35 5.44
CA ASN A 340 15.41 41.31 4.91
C ASN A 340 14.65 40.04 5.32
N LEU A 341 15.13 39.32 6.33
CA LEU A 341 14.62 37.99 6.66
C LEU A 341 13.24 38.10 7.33
N ILE A 342 12.29 37.30 6.86
CA ILE A 342 10.95 37.14 7.48
C ILE A 342 10.88 35.85 8.27
N CYS A 343 11.50 34.79 7.76
CA CYS A 343 11.46 33.47 8.38
C CYS A 343 12.79 32.73 8.19
N LEU A 344 13.34 32.24 9.30
CA LEU A 344 14.46 31.30 9.35
C LEU A 344 13.96 29.97 9.88
N ASN A 345 14.00 28.93 9.05
CA ASN A 345 13.67 27.57 9.45
C ASN A 345 14.93 26.70 9.51
N ILE A 346 15.17 26.06 10.64
CA ILE A 346 16.26 25.09 10.81
C ILE A 346 15.69 23.68 10.70
N ASP A 347 15.93 23.02 9.58
CA ASP A 347 15.47 21.67 9.30
C ASP A 347 16.42 20.63 9.90
N SER A 348 15.89 19.80 10.79
CA SER A 348 16.62 18.74 11.46
C SER A 348 16.18 17.33 11.05
N SER A 349 15.25 17.21 10.10
CA SER A 349 14.55 15.96 9.76
C SER A 349 15.44 14.83 9.23
N MET A 350 16.59 15.15 8.63
CA MET A 350 17.53 14.14 8.12
C MET A 350 18.58 13.70 9.16
N ARG A 351 18.65 14.33 10.35
CA ARG A 351 19.60 13.95 11.41
C ARG A 351 18.97 12.99 12.41
N LYS A 352 19.61 11.83 12.60
CA LYS A 352 19.18 10.84 13.61
C LYS A 352 19.35 11.32 15.05
N ASP A 353 20.31 12.20 15.27
CA ASP A 353 20.67 12.79 16.56
C ASP A 353 20.38 14.29 16.61
N ALA A 354 19.41 14.74 15.82
CA ALA A 354 18.94 16.13 15.77
C ALA A 354 18.64 16.72 17.16
N TYR A 355 18.14 15.91 18.10
CA TYR A 355 17.90 16.30 19.49
C TYR A 355 19.14 16.81 20.26
N LYS A 356 20.35 16.59 19.74
CA LYS A 356 21.61 17.09 20.31
C LYS A 356 22.10 18.40 19.70
N VAL A 357 21.51 18.85 18.59
CA VAL A 357 21.95 20.04 17.86
C VAL A 357 21.84 21.24 18.80
N LYS A 358 22.93 21.99 18.94
CA LYS A 358 22.96 23.25 19.68
C LYS A 358 23.34 24.38 18.73
N ILE A 359 22.68 25.51 18.89
CA ILE A 359 23.05 26.78 18.26
C ILE A 359 23.74 27.64 19.30
N SER A 360 24.94 28.15 18.98
CA SER A 360 25.62 29.11 19.87
C SER A 360 24.93 30.47 19.82
N THR A 361 25.17 31.31 20.82
CA THR A 361 24.62 32.68 20.85
C THR A 361 25.18 33.49 19.68
N GLU A 362 26.46 33.33 19.37
CA GLU A 362 27.15 34.00 18.27
C GLU A 362 26.56 33.58 16.92
N ALA A 363 26.28 32.29 16.71
CA ALA A 363 25.63 31.81 15.49
C ALA A 363 24.20 32.33 15.35
N ARG A 364 23.45 32.38 16.45
CA ARG A 364 22.09 32.95 16.45
C ARG A 364 22.12 34.43 16.09
N ASN A 365 23.02 35.21 16.68
CA ASN A 365 23.18 36.63 16.40
C ASN A 365 23.61 36.84 14.95
N PHE A 366 24.63 36.11 14.49
CA PHE A 366 25.07 36.17 13.09
C PHE A 366 23.92 35.95 12.09
N LEU A 367 22.97 35.05 12.38
CA LEU A 367 21.84 34.78 11.49
C LEU A 367 20.69 35.79 11.58
N LEU A 368 20.48 36.46 12.73
CA LEU A 368 19.24 37.20 13.02
C LEU A 368 19.43 38.66 13.45
N GLU A 369 20.65 39.11 13.77
CA GLU A 369 20.91 40.45 14.34
C GLU A 369 20.36 41.58 13.46
N ASN A 370 20.51 41.47 12.14
CA ASN A 370 19.99 42.45 11.19
C ASN A 370 18.52 42.22 10.78
N SER A 371 17.86 41.17 11.28
CA SER A 371 16.45 40.85 11.06
C SER A 371 15.76 40.36 12.34
N PRO A 372 15.70 41.19 13.41
CA PRO A 372 15.26 40.74 14.74
C PRO A 372 13.77 40.35 14.79
N SER A 373 12.96 40.85 13.86
CA SER A 373 11.53 40.52 13.74
C SER A 373 11.27 39.22 12.98
N ALA A 374 12.30 38.55 12.46
CA ALA A 374 12.14 37.32 11.71
C ALA A 374 11.66 36.17 12.61
N THR A 375 10.70 35.38 12.11
CA THR A 375 10.26 34.16 12.78
C THR A 375 11.36 33.11 12.73
N PHE A 376 11.86 32.69 13.89
CA PHE A 376 12.85 31.62 14.02
C PHE A 376 12.15 30.30 14.37
N ILE A 377 12.25 29.33 13.48
CA ILE A 377 11.69 27.98 13.65
C ILE A 377 12.82 26.98 13.76
N MET A 378 12.90 26.27 14.88
CA MET A 378 13.82 25.17 15.09
C MET A 378 13.11 24.09 15.89
N ALA A 379 12.45 23.18 15.19
CA ALA A 379 11.81 22.03 15.80
C ALA A 379 12.84 20.89 15.90
N LEU A 380 13.23 20.55 17.13
CA LEU A 380 14.08 19.39 17.40
C LEU A 380 13.20 18.20 17.79
N PRO A 381 13.46 17.00 17.23
CA PRO A 381 12.76 15.80 17.65
C PRO A 381 13.14 15.46 19.10
N GLU A 382 12.24 14.78 19.80
CA GLU A 382 12.53 14.25 21.14
C GLU A 382 13.70 13.27 21.08
N ALA A 383 14.47 13.21 22.18
CA ALA A 383 15.54 12.23 22.30
C ALA A 383 14.96 10.81 22.16
N PRO A 384 15.62 9.90 21.41
CA PRO A 384 15.13 8.55 21.26
C PRO A 384 15.01 7.89 22.65
N PRO A 385 13.95 7.11 22.88
CA PRO A 385 13.73 6.48 24.17
C PRO A 385 14.91 5.58 24.52
N THR A 386 15.37 5.68 25.76
CA THR A 386 16.48 4.85 26.24
C THR A 386 16.13 3.37 26.13
N LYS A 387 17.14 2.48 26.07
CA LYS A 387 16.91 1.02 26.08
C LYS A 387 15.99 0.59 27.23
N ALA A 388 16.10 1.24 28.39
CA ALA A 388 15.24 1.00 29.55
C ALA A 388 13.77 1.39 29.29
N MET A 389 13.53 2.53 28.64
CA MET A 389 12.18 2.98 28.25
C MET A 389 11.56 2.04 27.22
N GLN A 390 12.31 1.64 26.19
CA GLN A 390 11.86 0.69 25.17
C GLN A 390 11.49 -0.66 25.80
N GLN A 391 12.30 -1.16 26.73
CA GLN A 391 11.99 -2.39 27.46
C GLN A 391 10.75 -2.24 28.36
N LYS A 392 10.58 -1.09 29.02
CA LYS A 392 9.38 -0.79 29.83
C LYS A 392 8.12 -0.78 28.96
N GLU A 393 8.17 -0.15 27.80
CA GLU A 393 7.06 -0.09 26.85
C GLU A 393 6.75 -1.47 26.25
N ALA A 394 7.76 -2.25 25.87
CA ALA A 394 7.58 -3.62 25.38
C ALA A 394 6.94 -4.52 26.45
N ARG A 395 7.36 -4.39 27.72
CA ARG A 395 6.73 -5.07 28.86
C ARG A 395 5.28 -4.63 29.05
N ALA A 396 4.98 -3.33 28.90
CA ALA A 396 3.62 -2.81 28.99
C ALA A 396 2.72 -3.34 27.85
N LYS A 397 3.21 -3.34 26.61
CA LYS A 397 2.50 -3.90 25.45
C LYS A 397 2.22 -5.40 25.61
N LYS A 398 3.19 -6.18 26.10
CA LYS A 398 3.00 -7.61 26.39
C LYS A 398 1.92 -7.84 27.45
N LYS A 399 1.92 -7.02 28.51
CA LYS A 399 0.89 -7.07 29.56
C LYS A 399 -0.50 -6.69 29.05
N ALA A 400 -0.60 -5.63 28.24
CA ALA A 400 -1.85 -5.19 27.64
C ALA A 400 -2.44 -6.26 26.71
N LYS A 401 -1.59 -6.92 25.90
CA LYS A 401 -2.01 -8.03 25.04
C LYS A 401 -2.56 -9.20 25.86
N LEU A 402 -1.86 -9.59 26.92
CA LEU A 402 -2.31 -10.66 27.82
C LEU A 402 -3.65 -10.33 28.51
N ALA A 403 -3.83 -9.08 28.95
CA ALA A 403 -5.08 -8.63 29.55
C ALA A 403 -6.25 -8.69 28.54
N ALA A 404 -6.06 -8.21 27.31
CA ALA A 404 -7.07 -8.27 26.26
C ALA A 404 -7.46 -9.71 25.88
N GLU A 405 -6.51 -10.65 25.90
CA GLU A 405 -6.77 -12.07 25.64
C GLU A 405 -7.62 -12.71 26.74
N ILE A 406 -7.34 -12.37 28.01
CA ILE A 406 -8.18 -12.80 29.15
C ILE A 406 -9.59 -12.24 29.02
N GLU A 407 -9.74 -10.94 28.74
CA GLU A 407 -11.05 -10.31 28.56
C GLU A 407 -11.85 -10.97 27.41
N SER A 408 -11.20 -11.32 26.31
CA SER A 408 -11.83 -12.02 25.18
C SER A 408 -12.40 -13.38 25.61
N HIS A 409 -11.61 -14.21 26.29
CA HIS A 409 -12.09 -15.51 26.77
C HIS A 409 -13.17 -15.40 27.84
N MET A 410 -13.11 -14.38 28.71
CA MET A 410 -14.18 -14.10 29.67
C MET A 410 -15.49 -13.71 28.96
N MET A 411 -15.43 -12.92 27.88
CA MET A 411 -16.62 -12.57 27.10
C MET A 411 -17.21 -13.78 26.36
N GLU A 412 -16.38 -14.65 25.81
CA GLU A 412 -16.81 -15.92 25.21
C GLU A 412 -17.53 -16.81 26.25
N LEU A 413 -16.94 -16.95 27.45
CA LEU A 413 -17.55 -17.68 28.57
C LEU A 413 -18.92 -17.09 28.94
N ARG A 414 -19.01 -15.77 29.06
CA ARG A 414 -20.28 -15.09 29.38
C ARG A 414 -21.35 -15.38 28.34
N THR A 415 -21.01 -15.25 27.06
CA THR A 415 -21.94 -15.51 25.96
C THR A 415 -22.44 -16.96 25.99
N SER A 416 -21.53 -17.92 26.22
CA SER A 416 -21.88 -19.33 26.36
C SER A 416 -22.82 -19.59 27.53
N LEU A 417 -22.59 -18.94 28.68
CA LEU A 417 -23.46 -19.09 29.86
C LEU A 417 -24.86 -18.48 29.64
N GLU A 418 -24.95 -17.36 28.94
CA GLU A 418 -26.22 -16.74 28.57
C GLU A 418 -27.01 -17.63 27.58
N GLN A 419 -26.34 -18.21 26.59
CA GLN A 419 -26.94 -19.17 25.67
C GLN A 419 -27.40 -20.44 26.41
N GLY A 420 -26.59 -20.99 27.30
CA GLY A 420 -26.93 -22.20 28.07
C GLY A 420 -28.20 -22.07 28.90
N LYS A 421 -28.46 -20.89 29.49
CA LYS A 421 -29.70 -20.61 30.26
C LYS A 421 -30.96 -20.78 29.40
N LEU A 422 -30.95 -20.30 28.14
CA LEU A 422 -32.09 -20.40 27.23
C LEU A 422 -32.36 -21.85 26.79
N HIS A 423 -31.30 -22.62 26.53
CA HIS A 423 -31.40 -24.03 26.17
C HIS A 423 -31.99 -24.87 27.31
N PHE A 424 -31.61 -24.54 28.56
CA PHE A 424 -32.09 -25.25 29.74
C PHE A 424 -33.62 -25.18 29.91
N GLU A 425 -34.22 -24.00 29.78
CA GLU A 425 -35.67 -23.84 29.87
C GLU A 425 -36.42 -24.63 28.78
N THR A 426 -35.87 -24.62 27.56
CA THR A 426 -36.42 -25.37 26.42
C THR A 426 -36.36 -26.87 26.70
N LYS A 427 -35.23 -27.36 27.20
CA LYS A 427 -35.02 -28.77 27.56
C LYS A 427 -35.98 -29.25 28.64
N GLN A 428 -36.18 -28.49 29.73
CA GLN A 428 -37.09 -28.89 30.80
C GLN A 428 -38.51 -29.14 30.29
N ARG A 429 -38.98 -28.32 29.34
CA ARG A 429 -40.30 -28.52 28.71
C ARG A 429 -40.35 -29.82 27.89
N PHE A 430 -39.31 -30.10 27.10
CA PHE A 430 -39.23 -31.35 26.32
C PHE A 430 -39.14 -32.59 27.20
N LYS A 431 -38.37 -32.53 28.30
CA LYS A 431 -38.25 -33.63 29.27
C LYS A 431 -39.60 -33.97 29.90
N LEU A 432 -40.33 -32.96 30.40
CA LEU A 432 -41.67 -33.16 30.99
C LEU A 432 -42.66 -33.73 29.96
N GLY A 433 -42.62 -33.24 28.72
CA GLY A 433 -43.45 -33.78 27.64
C GLY A 433 -43.12 -35.23 27.29
N PHE A 434 -41.82 -35.58 27.29
CA PHE A 434 -41.38 -36.95 27.07
C PHE A 434 -41.85 -37.90 28.18
N GLU A 435 -41.71 -37.50 29.45
CA GLU A 435 -42.17 -38.27 30.61
C GLU A 435 -43.69 -38.50 30.57
N ASP A 436 -44.50 -37.48 30.22
CA ASP A 436 -45.96 -37.62 30.04
C ASP A 436 -46.32 -38.62 28.93
N LEU A 437 -45.66 -38.52 27.76
CA LEU A 437 -45.86 -39.45 26.66
C LEU A 437 -45.53 -40.89 27.05
N MET A 438 -44.45 -41.09 27.81
CA MET A 438 -44.05 -42.40 28.33
C MET A 438 -45.09 -42.98 29.30
N VAL A 439 -45.61 -42.18 30.23
CA VAL A 439 -46.66 -42.60 31.16
C VAL A 439 -47.94 -43.00 30.40
N ARG A 440 -48.33 -42.22 29.39
CA ARG A 440 -49.50 -42.53 28.55
C ARG A 440 -49.32 -43.82 27.76
N LEU A 441 -48.13 -44.05 27.19
CA LEU A 441 -47.82 -45.29 26.48
C LEU A 441 -47.86 -46.50 27.41
N GLN A 442 -47.32 -46.38 28.62
CA GLN A 442 -47.38 -47.43 29.64
C GLN A 442 -48.83 -47.74 30.06
N ALA A 443 -49.65 -46.72 30.28
CA ALA A 443 -51.05 -46.88 30.65
C ALA A 443 -51.85 -47.59 29.55
N LEU A 444 -51.70 -47.17 28.29
CA LEU A 444 -52.36 -47.81 27.14
C LEU A 444 -51.91 -49.26 26.96
N THR A 445 -50.62 -49.53 27.15
CA THR A 445 -50.08 -50.89 27.09
C THR A 445 -50.67 -51.77 28.18
N LYS A 446 -50.74 -51.27 29.42
CA LYS A 446 -51.34 -52.00 30.54
C LYS A 446 -52.83 -52.27 30.30
N MET A 447 -53.58 -51.27 29.83
CA MET A 447 -54.99 -51.44 29.45
C MET A 447 -55.16 -52.49 28.35
N GLN A 448 -54.27 -52.51 27.35
CA GLN A 448 -54.33 -53.49 26.28
C GLN A 448 -54.04 -54.91 26.79
N ILE A 449 -53.03 -55.07 27.66
CA ILE A 449 -52.74 -56.37 28.31
C ILE A 449 -53.91 -56.83 29.20
N GLU A 450 -54.52 -55.92 29.96
CA GLU A 450 -55.70 -56.23 30.79
C GLU A 450 -56.91 -56.58 29.94
N SER A 451 -57.15 -55.84 28.84
CA SER A 451 -58.16 -56.15 27.83
C SER A 451 -57.96 -57.55 27.25
N GLU A 452 -56.75 -57.87 26.78
CA GLU A 452 -56.39 -59.18 26.23
C GLU A 452 -56.50 -60.29 27.27
N ARG A 453 -56.09 -60.05 28.53
CA ARG A 453 -56.29 -61.00 29.63
C ARG A 453 -57.77 -61.25 29.90
N THR A 454 -58.58 -60.19 29.98
CA THR A 454 -60.02 -60.29 30.20
C THR A 454 -60.67 -61.03 29.04
N LEU A 455 -60.21 -60.82 27.80
CA LEU A 455 -60.64 -61.57 26.62
C LEU A 455 -60.24 -63.04 26.69
N ILE A 456 -59.02 -63.36 27.10
CA ILE A 456 -58.56 -64.75 27.31
C ILE A 456 -59.40 -65.42 28.40
N GLU A 457 -59.71 -64.70 29.48
CA GLU A 457 -60.52 -65.20 30.60
C GLU A 457 -61.99 -65.37 30.19
N GLN A 458 -62.57 -64.41 29.46
CA GLN A 458 -63.89 -64.52 28.85
C GLN A 458 -63.97 -65.62 27.79
N VAL A 459 -62.93 -65.84 26.98
CA VAL A 459 -62.87 -66.94 26.01
C VAL A 459 -62.72 -68.28 26.72
N LYS A 460 -62.01 -68.34 27.85
CA LYS A 460 -61.97 -69.53 28.73
C LYS A 460 -63.33 -69.82 29.36
N GLU A 461 -64.05 -68.80 29.83
CA GLU A 461 -65.38 -68.95 30.43
C GLU A 461 -66.49 -69.18 29.39
N SER A 462 -66.35 -68.66 28.16
CA SER A 462 -67.36 -68.70 27.10
C SER A 462 -67.13 -69.80 26.06
N ALA A 463 -66.26 -70.78 26.34
CA ALA A 463 -65.97 -71.90 25.46
C ALA A 463 -67.17 -72.85 25.22
N GLU A 464 -68.35 -72.57 25.77
CA GLU A 464 -69.57 -73.34 25.47
C GLU A 464 -70.66 -72.63 24.66
N ILE A 465 -70.60 -71.33 24.33
CA ILE A 465 -71.58 -70.74 23.40
C ILE A 465 -70.92 -69.73 22.44
N LEU A 466 -70.84 -70.13 21.17
CA LEU A 466 -70.10 -69.52 20.08
C LEU A 466 -70.82 -68.40 19.31
N LYS A 467 -69.98 -67.45 18.85
CA LYS A 467 -69.95 -66.82 17.52
C LYS A 467 -71.18 -66.03 17.04
N ALA A 468 -71.11 -64.70 17.18
CA ALA A 468 -71.25 -63.76 16.05
C ALA A 468 -71.13 -62.27 16.46
N GLY A 469 -71.43 -61.90 17.71
CA GLY A 469 -71.55 -60.48 18.11
C GLY A 469 -70.27 -59.78 18.58
N MET A 470 -69.33 -60.52 19.20
CA MET A 470 -68.14 -59.91 19.83
C MET A 470 -67.00 -59.58 18.85
N GLN A 471 -66.96 -60.19 17.66
CA GLN A 471 -65.81 -60.03 16.76
C GLN A 471 -65.70 -58.62 16.11
N MET A 472 -66.80 -57.89 15.90
CA MET A 472 -66.74 -56.61 15.16
C MET A 472 -66.34 -55.41 16.05
N GLN A 473 -66.91 -55.27 17.25
CA GLN A 473 -66.55 -54.18 18.18
C GLN A 473 -65.13 -54.35 18.77
N VAL A 474 -64.65 -55.59 18.87
CA VAL A 474 -63.28 -55.89 19.32
C VAL A 474 -62.27 -55.53 18.24
N TYR A 475 -62.56 -55.85 16.97
CA TYR A 475 -61.68 -55.51 15.85
C TYR A 475 -61.54 -54.00 15.66
N GLU A 476 -62.61 -53.22 15.82
CA GLU A 476 -62.53 -51.75 15.78
C GLU A 476 -61.73 -51.17 16.95
N ARG A 477 -61.87 -51.70 18.18
CA ARG A 477 -61.08 -51.24 19.34
C ARG A 477 -59.60 -51.62 19.24
N GLU A 478 -59.28 -52.80 18.72
CA GLU A 478 -57.89 -53.24 18.50
C GLU A 478 -57.20 -52.43 17.40
N ILE A 479 -57.89 -52.14 16.29
CA ILE A 479 -57.32 -51.31 15.20
C ILE A 479 -57.09 -49.87 15.68
N ILE A 480 -58.03 -49.29 16.44
CA ILE A 480 -57.87 -47.93 17.00
C ILE A 480 -56.74 -47.91 18.04
N GLY A 481 -56.66 -48.90 18.93
CA GLY A 481 -55.61 -49.01 19.94
C GLY A 481 -54.21 -49.20 19.37
N THR A 482 -54.07 -50.07 18.36
CA THR A 482 -52.80 -50.29 17.65
C THR A 482 -52.36 -49.06 16.85
N GLY A 483 -53.29 -48.34 16.21
CA GLY A 483 -53.02 -47.08 15.52
C GLY A 483 -52.53 -45.96 16.45
N ILE A 484 -53.20 -45.76 17.60
CA ILE A 484 -52.81 -44.77 18.62
C ILE A 484 -51.44 -45.11 19.22
N ARG A 485 -51.18 -46.40 19.48
CA ARG A 485 -49.88 -46.87 19.98
C ARG A 485 -48.76 -46.63 18.99
N ALA A 486 -48.95 -46.95 17.71
CA ALA A 486 -47.96 -46.69 16.67
C ALA A 486 -47.64 -45.19 16.56
N GLN A 487 -48.66 -44.34 16.60
CA GLN A 487 -48.51 -42.88 16.56
C GLN A 487 -47.74 -42.35 17.80
N LEU A 488 -48.02 -42.87 19.00
CA LEU A 488 -47.29 -42.53 20.23
C LEU A 488 -45.82 -42.97 20.16
N VAL A 489 -45.53 -44.18 19.66
CA VAL A 489 -44.15 -44.66 19.49
C VAL A 489 -43.37 -43.73 18.56
N THR A 490 -43.92 -43.35 17.41
CA THR A 490 -43.27 -42.40 16.49
C THR A 490 -43.04 -41.02 17.13
N GLN A 491 -43.98 -40.51 17.92
CA GLN A 491 -43.79 -39.25 18.66
C GLN A 491 -42.68 -39.36 19.70
N ILE A 492 -42.61 -40.48 20.43
CA ILE A 492 -41.56 -40.71 21.43
C ILE A 492 -40.20 -40.88 20.77
N GLU A 493 -40.10 -41.58 19.62
CA GLU A 493 -38.85 -41.69 18.84
C GLU A 493 -38.35 -40.32 18.38
N ALA A 494 -39.26 -39.46 17.88
CA ALA A 494 -38.93 -38.10 17.49
C ALA A 494 -38.44 -37.27 18.70
N CYS A 495 -39.11 -37.36 19.85
CA CYS A 495 -38.67 -36.69 21.08
C CYS A 495 -37.34 -37.24 21.60
N ALA A 496 -37.09 -38.55 21.53
CA ALA A 496 -35.81 -39.17 21.89
C ALA A 496 -34.68 -38.67 20.98
N GLY A 497 -34.94 -38.50 19.67
CA GLY A 497 -34.01 -37.86 18.74
C GLY A 497 -33.64 -36.43 19.15
N VAL A 498 -34.61 -35.62 19.55
CA VAL A 498 -34.39 -34.26 20.07
C VAL A 498 -33.59 -34.29 21.37
N LEU A 499 -33.91 -35.18 22.31
CA LEU A 499 -33.16 -35.33 23.57
C LEU A 499 -31.69 -35.75 23.34
N ARG A 500 -31.41 -36.66 22.40
CA ARG A 500 -30.04 -37.03 22.02
C ARG A 500 -29.26 -35.85 21.41
N ALA A 501 -29.91 -35.04 20.58
CA ALA A 501 -29.29 -33.84 20.02
C ALA A 501 -28.96 -32.81 21.11
N LEU A 502 -29.89 -32.59 22.05
CA LEU A 502 -29.65 -31.73 23.22
C LEU A 502 -28.53 -32.26 24.12
N LEU A 503 -28.48 -33.57 24.35
CA LEU A 503 -27.40 -34.22 25.13
C LEU A 503 -26.02 -33.99 24.49
N LYS A 504 -25.93 -34.11 23.16
CA LYS A 504 -24.69 -33.83 22.43
C LYS A 504 -24.27 -32.37 22.60
N GLN A 505 -25.23 -31.44 22.48
CA GLN A 505 -24.98 -30.02 22.68
C GLN A 505 -24.51 -29.71 24.11
N GLU A 506 -25.03 -30.40 25.13
CA GLU A 506 -24.57 -30.25 26.52
C GLU A 506 -23.13 -30.72 26.74
N CYS A 507 -22.73 -31.81 26.08
CA CYS A 507 -21.33 -32.25 26.10
C CYS A 507 -20.42 -31.20 25.48
N GLU A 508 -20.80 -30.63 24.34
CA GLU A 508 -20.05 -29.57 23.66
C GLU A 508 -19.97 -28.28 24.52
N GLU A 509 -21.08 -27.86 25.15
CA GLU A 509 -21.12 -26.70 26.06
C GLU A 509 -20.23 -26.92 27.29
N SER A 510 -20.28 -28.12 27.88
CA SER A 510 -19.48 -28.48 29.06
C SER A 510 -17.98 -28.47 28.73
N GLU A 511 -17.59 -29.09 27.61
CA GLU A 511 -16.20 -29.08 27.14
C GLU A 511 -15.71 -27.65 26.83
N PHE A 512 -16.55 -26.83 26.21
CA PHE A 512 -16.23 -25.43 25.92
C PHE A 512 -15.99 -24.63 27.19
N ILE A 513 -16.90 -24.69 28.17
CA ILE A 513 -16.77 -23.97 29.44
C ILE A 513 -15.49 -24.43 30.17
N PHE A 514 -15.25 -25.74 30.24
CA PHE A 514 -14.05 -26.29 30.87
C PHE A 514 -12.77 -25.80 30.20
N SER A 515 -12.70 -25.89 28.88
CA SER A 515 -11.53 -25.49 28.10
C SER A 515 -11.21 -24.01 28.25
N ARG A 516 -12.23 -23.13 28.18
CA ARG A 516 -12.03 -21.68 28.35
C ARG A 516 -11.60 -21.31 29.75
N LYS A 517 -12.17 -21.93 30.79
CA LYS A 517 -11.73 -21.71 32.18
C LYS A 517 -10.29 -22.14 32.40
N PHE A 518 -9.89 -23.27 31.83
CA PHE A 518 -8.52 -23.77 31.90
C PHE A 518 -7.54 -22.78 31.26
N VAL A 519 -7.84 -22.30 30.05
CA VAL A 519 -7.02 -21.29 29.36
C VAL A 519 -6.94 -19.99 30.17
N VAL A 520 -8.06 -19.49 30.68
CA VAL A 520 -8.11 -18.29 31.54
C VAL A 520 -7.23 -18.48 32.78
N GLY A 521 -7.27 -19.64 33.43
CA GLY A 521 -6.42 -19.96 34.58
C GLY A 521 -4.92 -19.88 34.25
N LEU A 522 -4.51 -20.50 33.13
CA LEU A 522 -3.12 -20.44 32.65
C LEU A 522 -2.68 -19.01 32.32
N LEU A 523 -3.56 -18.19 31.74
CA LEU A 523 -3.24 -16.79 31.41
C LEU A 523 -3.13 -15.92 32.68
N LEU A 524 -3.99 -16.16 33.68
CA LEU A 524 -3.94 -15.47 34.97
C LEU A 524 -2.67 -15.78 35.76
N ASP A 525 -2.14 -17.01 35.68
CA ASP A 525 -0.88 -17.39 36.32
C ASP A 525 0.34 -16.65 35.75
N ASN A 526 0.23 -16.13 34.53
CA ASN A 526 1.27 -15.32 33.89
C ASN A 526 1.24 -13.83 34.30
N LEU A 527 0.27 -13.41 35.12
CA LEU A 527 0.14 -12.04 35.60
C LEU A 527 0.75 -11.82 36.99
N PRO A 528 1.25 -10.61 37.29
CA PRO A 528 1.63 -10.22 38.65
C PRO A 528 0.43 -10.33 39.60
N LYS A 529 0.68 -10.77 40.85
CA LYS A 529 -0.35 -11.00 41.87
C LYS A 529 -1.44 -9.92 41.94
N ARG A 530 -1.04 -8.64 41.98
CA ARG A 530 -1.99 -7.52 42.06
C ARG A 530 -2.96 -7.46 40.87
N GLN A 531 -2.46 -7.61 39.65
CA GLN A 531 -3.29 -7.57 38.43
C GLN A 531 -4.18 -8.81 38.32
N ARG A 532 -3.65 -9.97 38.71
CA ARG A 532 -4.44 -11.21 38.80
C ARG A 532 -5.62 -11.03 39.75
N THR A 533 -5.40 -10.51 40.96
CA THR A 533 -6.46 -10.30 41.95
C THR A 533 -7.51 -9.28 41.48
N GLU A 534 -7.09 -8.22 40.79
CA GLU A 534 -8.01 -7.23 40.20
C GLU A 534 -8.93 -7.87 39.13
N ILE A 535 -8.38 -8.68 38.21
CA ILE A 535 -9.15 -9.38 37.18
C ILE A 535 -10.05 -10.46 37.78
N GLU A 536 -9.52 -11.27 38.70
CA GLU A 536 -10.30 -12.29 39.43
C GLU A 536 -11.45 -11.65 40.21
N ALA A 537 -11.27 -10.46 40.79
CA ALA A 537 -12.35 -9.72 41.45
C ALA A 537 -13.42 -9.27 40.45
N CYS A 538 -13.02 -8.68 39.31
CA CYS A 538 -13.94 -8.22 38.25
C CYS A 538 -14.80 -9.36 37.67
N TYR A 539 -14.23 -10.55 37.50
CA TYR A 539 -14.91 -11.71 36.91
C TYR A 539 -15.29 -12.80 37.91
N SER A 540 -15.16 -12.55 39.21
CA SER A 540 -15.42 -13.51 40.29
C SER A 540 -16.79 -14.18 40.15
N ARG A 541 -17.83 -13.38 39.93
CA ARG A 541 -19.19 -13.86 39.70
C ARG A 541 -19.31 -14.73 38.45
N LEU A 542 -18.68 -14.34 37.34
CA LEU A 542 -18.72 -15.09 36.09
C LEU A 542 -18.04 -16.46 36.23
N LEU A 543 -16.89 -16.49 36.91
CA LEU A 543 -16.17 -17.73 37.20
C LEU A 543 -16.98 -18.65 38.12
N GLN A 544 -17.62 -18.11 39.16
CA GLN A 544 -18.52 -18.86 40.03
C GLN A 544 -19.75 -19.40 39.27
N GLU A 545 -20.40 -18.57 38.46
CA GLU A 545 -21.53 -18.98 37.62
C GLU A 545 -21.12 -20.09 36.64
N SER A 546 -19.93 -20.00 36.05
CA SER A 546 -19.41 -21.03 35.17
C SER A 546 -19.14 -22.36 35.88
N GLU A 547 -18.63 -22.33 37.12
CA GLU A 547 -18.41 -23.53 37.94
C GLU A 547 -19.74 -24.21 38.28
N ALA A 548 -20.71 -23.44 38.77
CA ALA A 548 -22.03 -23.95 39.06
C ALA A 548 -22.69 -24.55 37.82
N ARG A 549 -22.52 -23.92 36.65
CA ARG A 549 -23.06 -24.42 35.38
C ARG A 549 -22.39 -25.71 34.94
N SER A 550 -21.06 -25.83 35.04
CA SER A 550 -20.35 -27.08 34.72
C SER A 550 -20.84 -28.25 35.57
N VAL A 551 -20.99 -28.06 36.88
CA VAL A 551 -21.52 -29.09 37.79
C VAL A 551 -22.96 -29.46 37.42
N HIS A 552 -23.78 -28.46 37.13
CA HIS A 552 -25.17 -28.67 36.74
C HIS A 552 -25.31 -29.44 35.43
N LEU A 553 -24.51 -29.10 34.40
CA LEU A 553 -24.52 -29.80 33.11
C LEU A 553 -24.15 -31.28 33.24
N ILE A 554 -23.20 -31.62 34.13
CA ILE A 554 -22.85 -33.02 34.41
C ILE A 554 -24.04 -33.77 35.00
N SER A 555 -24.70 -33.21 36.02
CA SER A 555 -25.88 -33.83 36.63
C SER A 555 -27.04 -33.99 35.64
N GLU A 556 -27.26 -32.99 34.79
CA GLU A 556 -28.33 -32.99 33.78
C GLU A 556 -28.10 -34.02 32.68
N ARG A 557 -26.85 -34.15 32.24
CA ARG A 557 -26.43 -35.16 31.27
C ARG A 557 -26.75 -36.55 31.79
N ASP A 558 -26.36 -36.84 33.04
CA ASP A 558 -26.57 -38.14 33.66
C ASP A 558 -28.08 -38.46 33.80
N ALA A 559 -28.90 -37.48 34.18
CA ALA A 559 -30.36 -37.63 34.24
C ALA A 559 -30.99 -37.87 32.85
N SER A 560 -30.48 -37.21 31.81
CA SER A 560 -30.98 -37.35 30.44
C SER A 560 -30.61 -38.71 29.84
N CYS A 561 -29.40 -39.20 30.10
CA CYS A 561 -28.98 -40.56 29.77
C CYS A 561 -29.91 -41.60 30.41
N GLN A 562 -30.23 -41.45 31.70
CA GLN A 562 -31.14 -42.39 32.40
C GLN A 562 -32.53 -42.45 31.75
N ILE A 563 -33.06 -41.32 31.29
CA ILE A 563 -34.38 -41.26 30.63
C ILE A 563 -34.35 -41.98 29.28
N ILE A 564 -33.31 -41.72 28.48
CA ILE A 564 -33.10 -42.38 27.18
C ILE A 564 -32.92 -43.90 27.40
N ASP A 565 -32.10 -44.31 28.37
CA ASP A 565 -31.87 -45.71 28.71
C ASP A 565 -33.16 -46.41 29.18
N ALA A 566 -33.99 -45.74 29.98
CA ALA A 566 -35.27 -46.28 30.44
C ALA A 566 -36.25 -46.50 29.28
N TYR A 567 -36.28 -45.57 28.33
CA TYR A 567 -37.07 -45.71 27.11
C TYR A 567 -36.58 -46.87 26.23
N GLU A 568 -35.26 -46.97 25.99
CA GLU A 568 -34.69 -48.04 25.17
C GLU A 568 -34.94 -49.43 25.80
N LYS A 569 -34.83 -49.53 27.13
CA LYS A 569 -35.21 -50.74 27.89
C LYS A 569 -36.69 -51.07 27.75
N PHE A 570 -37.57 -50.07 27.84
CA PHE A 570 -39.01 -50.28 27.69
C PHE A 570 -39.37 -50.78 26.28
N LEU A 571 -38.79 -50.19 25.23
CA LEU A 571 -38.99 -50.69 23.86
C LEU A 571 -38.49 -52.12 23.69
N SER A 572 -37.32 -52.46 24.25
CA SER A 572 -36.80 -53.82 24.20
C SER A 572 -37.73 -54.83 24.90
N TYR A 573 -38.33 -54.45 26.04
CA TYR A 573 -39.31 -55.28 26.75
C TYR A 573 -40.61 -55.45 25.95
N MET A 574 -41.04 -54.43 25.21
CA MET A 574 -42.24 -54.51 24.37
C MET A 574 -42.04 -55.35 23.10
N ALA A 575 -40.80 -55.55 22.67
CA ALA A 575 -40.46 -56.35 21.49
C ALA A 575 -40.28 -57.85 21.80
N SER A 576 -39.97 -58.19 23.05
CA SER A 576 -39.87 -59.56 23.58
C SER A 576 -41.21 -60.11 24.01
#